data_AF-C4Z3S4-F1
#
_entry.id   AF-C4Z3S4-F1
#
_cell.length_a   1.000
_cell.length_b   1.000
_cell.length_c   1.000
_cell.angle_alpha   90.00
_cell.angle_beta   90.00
_cell.angle_gamma   90.00
#
_symmetry.space_group_name_H-M   'P 1'
#
loop_
_entity.id
_entity.type
_entity.pdbx_description
1 polymer ?
#
loop_
_entity_poly.entity_id
_entity_poly.type
_entity_poly.pdbx_seq_one_letter_code
_entity_poly.pdbx_strand_id
1 'polypeptide(L)'
;MDNHDLKQKQLQLQTDNEELEQRHEDLQYKNSELENVNVQLSAGNHTLEQRNDSLKSDNQALRQKYNDLQQNNVQLEKQQNELKSHIEQIVQSEQLLQRDVRKYDEAPEWQLPEPGAFASAKSFRDKVVMPFVNKLKLLIKNLTIQCVRLKEEVLQLRKEKKRLSDDVEFFKGKIKDMRDRTELLQEKADDLERVKRYAGAEQIDTIIRKVREQERTEQQIRRYDRSYGTR
;
A
#
# COMPACT_ATOMS: atom_id res chain seq x y z
N MET A 1 70.76 -25.16 72.58
CA MET A 1 69.59 -25.98 72.19
C MET A 1 68.94 -25.45 70.90
N ASP A 2 69.53 -24.42 70.27
CA ASP A 2 68.86 -23.58 69.27
C ASP A 2 68.92 -24.10 67.83
N ASN A 3 69.87 -24.99 67.51
CA ASN A 3 70.04 -25.49 66.15
C ASN A 3 68.98 -26.54 65.74
N HIS A 4 68.40 -27.26 66.72
CA HIS A 4 67.36 -28.25 66.45
C HIS A 4 66.01 -27.59 66.17
N ASP A 5 65.63 -26.60 66.98
CA ASP A 5 64.41 -25.77 66.80
C ASP A 5 64.42 -25.01 65.47
N LEU A 6 65.57 -24.46 65.07
CA LEU A 6 65.73 -23.79 63.78
C LEU A 6 65.48 -24.74 62.61
N LYS A 7 66.01 -25.96 62.69
CA LYS A 7 65.83 -26.99 61.65
C LYS A 7 64.38 -27.46 61.55
N GLN A 8 63.68 -27.55 62.69
CA GLN A 8 62.27 -27.92 62.75
C GLN A 8 61.37 -26.81 62.18
N LYS A 9 61.64 -25.53 62.49
CA LYS A 9 60.98 -24.39 61.86
C LYS A 9 61.21 -24.33 60.36
N GLN A 10 62.41 -24.64 59.90
CA GLN A 10 62.73 -24.64 58.48
C GLN A 10 61.96 -25.73 57.72
N LEU A 11 61.83 -26.93 58.31
CA LEU A 11 61.00 -27.99 57.74
C LEU A 11 59.51 -27.58 57.67
N GLN A 12 58.99 -27.00 58.76
CA GLN A 12 57.60 -26.54 58.80
C GLN A 12 57.31 -25.48 57.73
N LEU A 13 58.19 -24.48 57.59
CA LEU A 13 58.07 -23.46 56.54
C LEU A 13 58.10 -24.07 55.13
N GLN A 14 58.87 -25.13 54.93
CA GLN A 14 58.94 -25.82 53.65
C GLN A 14 57.62 -26.53 53.32
N THR A 15 57.04 -27.24 54.31
CA THR A 15 55.72 -27.87 54.17
C THR A 15 54.61 -26.84 53.95
N ASP A 16 54.62 -25.73 54.70
CA ASP A 16 53.64 -24.66 54.55
C ASP A 16 53.75 -24.00 53.15
N ASN A 17 54.97 -23.85 52.61
CA ASN A 17 55.18 -23.34 51.25
C ASN A 17 54.64 -24.30 50.17
N GLU A 18 54.88 -25.61 50.31
CA GLU A 18 54.36 -26.62 49.38
C GLU A 18 52.82 -26.65 49.40
N GLU A 19 52.18 -26.53 50.57
CA GLU A 19 50.72 -26.41 50.68
C GLU A 19 50.19 -25.10 50.05
N LEU A 20 50.91 -23.99 50.20
CA LEU A 20 50.55 -22.71 49.58
C LEU A 20 50.68 -22.76 48.05
N GLU A 21 51.72 -23.41 47.51
CA GLU A 21 51.88 -23.63 46.07
C GLU A 21 50.74 -24.47 45.50
N GLN A 22 50.38 -25.59 46.14
CA GLN A 22 49.22 -26.40 45.73
C GLN A 22 47.92 -25.60 45.73
N ARG A 23 47.66 -24.82 46.78
CA ARG A 23 46.46 -23.95 46.82
C ARG A 23 46.49 -22.89 45.73
N HIS A 24 47.66 -22.38 45.36
CA HIS A 24 47.79 -21.40 44.30
C HIS A 24 47.47 -22.02 42.93
N GLU A 25 47.97 -23.22 42.65
CA GLU A 25 47.65 -23.98 41.44
C GLU A 25 46.15 -24.29 41.35
N ASP A 26 45.53 -24.76 42.44
CA ASP A 26 44.09 -25.02 42.50
C ASP A 26 43.25 -23.76 42.23
N LEU A 27 43.67 -22.61 42.77
CA LEU A 27 43.01 -21.33 42.53
C LEU A 27 43.18 -20.87 41.07
N GLN A 28 44.35 -21.05 40.47
CA GLN A 28 44.56 -20.75 39.05
C GLN A 28 43.67 -21.62 38.17
N TYR A 29 43.56 -22.92 38.47
CA TYR A 29 42.69 -23.84 37.74
C TYR A 29 41.22 -23.39 37.81
N LYS A 30 40.71 -23.11 39.02
CA LYS A 30 39.33 -22.62 39.22
C LYS A 30 39.07 -21.29 38.53
N ASN A 31 40.04 -20.37 38.54
CA ASN A 31 39.92 -19.10 37.81
C ASN A 31 39.80 -19.34 36.30
N SER A 32 40.58 -20.26 35.75
CA SER A 32 40.49 -20.61 34.32
C SER A 32 39.14 -21.22 33.96
N GLU A 33 38.58 -22.09 34.81
CA GLU A 33 37.22 -22.61 34.61
C GLU A 33 36.17 -21.49 34.65
N LEU A 34 36.26 -20.58 35.63
CA LEU A 34 35.34 -19.44 35.74
C LEU A 34 35.43 -18.50 34.54
N GLU A 35 36.63 -18.21 34.05
CA GLU A 35 36.83 -17.42 32.82
C GLU A 35 36.16 -18.09 31.62
N ASN A 36 36.31 -19.41 31.46
CA ASN A 36 35.69 -20.15 30.37
C ASN A 36 34.14 -20.09 30.43
N VAL A 37 33.57 -20.31 31.63
CA VAL A 37 32.13 -20.17 31.86
C VAL A 37 31.66 -18.75 31.54
N ASN A 38 32.43 -17.72 31.93
CA ASN A 38 32.08 -16.34 31.66
C ASN A 38 32.09 -16.02 30.14
N VAL A 39 33.06 -16.56 29.40
CA VAL A 39 33.09 -16.45 27.93
C VAL A 39 31.86 -17.10 27.30
N GLN A 40 31.47 -18.31 27.76
CA GLN A 40 30.28 -19.00 27.27
C GLN A 40 28.99 -18.24 27.58
N LEU A 41 28.85 -17.70 28.78
CA LEU A 41 27.70 -16.87 29.17
C LEU A 41 27.62 -15.60 28.34
N SER A 42 28.76 -14.94 28.09
CA SER A 42 28.83 -13.75 27.23
C SER A 42 28.38 -14.06 25.80
N ALA A 43 28.82 -15.17 25.21
CA ALA A 43 28.38 -15.63 23.90
C ALA A 43 26.87 -15.96 23.87
N GLY A 44 26.36 -16.59 24.93
CA GLY A 44 24.93 -16.85 25.11
C GLY A 44 24.11 -15.57 25.17
N ASN A 45 24.56 -14.58 25.94
CA ASN A 45 23.91 -13.26 26.03
C ASN A 45 23.88 -12.55 24.68
N HIS A 46 24.98 -12.55 23.93
CA HIS A 46 25.02 -11.96 22.60
C HIS A 46 24.01 -12.63 21.64
N THR A 47 23.90 -13.95 21.69
CA THR A 47 22.93 -14.71 20.89
C THR A 47 21.49 -14.36 21.26
N LEU A 48 21.20 -14.19 22.56
CA LEU A 48 19.88 -13.77 23.05
C LEU A 48 19.54 -12.35 22.59
N GLU A 49 20.50 -11.44 22.62
CA GLU A 49 20.35 -10.06 22.17
C GLU A 49 20.01 -9.99 20.68
N GLN A 50 20.74 -10.72 19.84
CA GLN A 50 20.43 -10.85 18.40
C GLN A 50 19.02 -11.40 18.15
N ARG A 51 18.60 -12.41 18.93
CA ARG A 51 17.26 -12.99 18.81
C ARG A 51 16.18 -11.99 19.25
N ASN A 52 16.46 -11.19 20.27
CA ASN A 52 15.54 -10.16 20.73
C ASN A 52 15.37 -9.06 19.67
N ASP A 53 16.46 -8.63 19.03
CA ASP A 53 16.40 -7.66 17.93
C ASP A 53 15.60 -8.20 16.72
N SER A 54 15.81 -9.48 16.37
CA SER A 54 15.02 -10.15 15.33
C SER A 54 13.52 -10.16 15.67
N LEU A 55 13.16 -10.54 16.90
CA LEU A 55 11.76 -10.56 17.35
C LEU A 55 11.12 -9.17 17.39
N LYS A 56 11.91 -8.13 17.68
CA LYS A 56 11.45 -6.74 17.65
C LYS A 56 11.14 -6.30 16.22
N SER A 57 12.01 -6.66 15.27
CA SER A 57 11.79 -6.43 13.83
C SER A 57 10.53 -7.13 13.33
N ASP A 58 10.36 -8.42 13.66
CA ASP A 58 9.18 -9.19 13.27
C ASP A 58 7.88 -8.61 13.84
N ASN A 59 7.89 -8.18 15.11
CA ASN A 59 6.76 -7.51 15.73
C ASN A 59 6.39 -6.20 15.03
N GLN A 60 7.39 -5.43 14.59
CA GLN A 60 7.15 -4.20 13.84
C GLN A 60 6.50 -4.49 12.48
N ALA A 61 6.99 -5.49 11.75
CA ALA A 61 6.42 -5.93 10.48
C ALA A 61 4.98 -6.44 10.64
N LEU A 62 4.69 -7.19 11.70
CA LEU A 62 3.33 -7.65 12.01
C LEU A 62 2.38 -6.49 12.33
N ARG A 63 2.84 -5.49 13.10
CA ARG A 63 2.05 -4.28 13.39
C ARG A 63 1.72 -3.49 12.13
N GLN A 64 2.66 -3.37 11.19
CA GLN A 64 2.40 -2.74 9.89
C GLN A 64 1.33 -3.51 9.11
N LYS A 65 1.46 -4.83 8.96
CA LYS A 65 0.45 -5.67 8.29
C LYS A 65 -0.93 -5.55 8.93
N TYR A 66 -1.00 -5.52 10.25
CA TYR A 66 -2.26 -5.35 10.98
C TYR A 66 -2.93 -4.00 10.65
N ASN A 67 -2.15 -2.92 10.64
CA ASN A 67 -2.67 -1.59 10.30
C ASN A 67 -3.16 -1.53 8.85
N ASP A 68 -2.43 -2.13 7.91
CA ASP A 68 -2.85 -2.19 6.49
C ASP A 68 -4.17 -2.97 6.34
N LEU A 69 -4.31 -4.10 7.03
CA LEU A 69 -5.56 -4.87 7.08
C LEU A 69 -6.72 -4.06 7.65
N GLN A 70 -6.48 -3.31 8.73
CA GLN A 70 -7.48 -2.45 9.33
C GLN A 70 -7.96 -1.35 8.37
N GLN A 71 -7.04 -0.72 7.62
CA GLN A 71 -7.40 0.27 6.61
C GLN A 71 -8.21 -0.32 5.46
N ASN A 72 -7.83 -1.51 4.98
CA ASN A 72 -8.58 -2.21 3.94
C ASN A 72 -10.01 -2.53 4.39
N ASN A 73 -10.21 -2.96 5.63
CA ASN A 73 -11.55 -3.21 6.17
C ASN A 73 -12.43 -1.94 6.18
N VAL A 74 -11.88 -0.80 6.61
CA VAL A 74 -12.61 0.48 6.58
C VAL A 74 -13.02 0.85 5.15
N GLN A 75 -12.15 0.61 4.17
CA GLN A 75 -12.46 0.89 2.77
C GLN A 75 -13.56 -0.05 2.24
N LEU A 76 -13.53 -1.33 2.59
CA LEU A 76 -14.56 -2.31 2.22
C LEU A 76 -15.91 -1.98 2.85
N GLU A 77 -15.95 -1.58 4.12
CA GLU A 77 -17.18 -1.13 4.79
C GLU A 77 -17.79 0.09 4.07
N LYS A 78 -16.96 1.04 3.65
CA LYS A 78 -17.42 2.18 2.86
C LYS A 78 -18.06 1.75 1.54
N GLN A 79 -17.42 0.86 0.80
CA GLN A 79 -17.96 0.32 -0.45
C GLN A 79 -19.28 -0.44 -0.23
N GLN A 80 -19.38 -1.20 0.85
CA GLN A 80 -20.60 -1.92 1.21
C GLN A 80 -21.76 -0.95 1.49
N ASN A 81 -21.51 0.12 2.22
CA ASN A 81 -22.51 1.16 2.50
C ASN A 81 -22.95 1.90 1.23
N GLU A 82 -22.00 2.22 0.34
CA GLU A 82 -22.31 2.81 -0.96
C GLU A 82 -23.20 1.88 -1.79
N LEU A 83 -22.87 0.59 -1.89
CA LEU A 83 -23.69 -0.39 -2.60
C LEU A 83 -25.08 -0.54 -1.99
N LYS A 84 -25.19 -0.56 -0.67
CA LYS A 84 -26.48 -0.62 0.02
C LYS A 84 -27.36 0.58 -0.32
N SER A 85 -26.80 1.79 -0.33
CA SER A 85 -27.53 2.99 -0.74
C SER A 85 -27.99 2.93 -2.21
N HIS A 86 -27.16 2.42 -3.12
CA HIS A 86 -27.54 2.23 -4.51
C HIS A 86 -28.71 1.24 -4.66
N ILE A 87 -28.69 0.14 -3.90
CA ILE A 87 -29.79 -0.83 -3.89
C ILE A 87 -31.09 -0.17 -3.40
N GLU A 88 -31.02 0.61 -2.33
CA GLU A 88 -32.18 1.34 -1.80
C GLU A 88 -32.77 2.31 -2.84
N GLN A 89 -31.93 3.03 -3.59
CA GLN A 89 -32.38 3.90 -4.69
C GLN A 89 -33.05 3.11 -5.82
N ILE A 90 -32.47 1.97 -6.21
CA ILE A 90 -33.06 1.10 -7.24
C ILE A 90 -34.45 0.62 -6.80
N VAL A 91 -34.57 0.11 -5.57
CA VAL A 91 -35.85 -0.35 -5.01
C VAL A 91 -36.89 0.79 -4.99
N GLN A 92 -36.50 2.01 -4.61
CA GLN A 92 -37.41 3.17 -4.64
C GLN A 92 -37.87 3.49 -6.07
N SER A 93 -36.95 3.53 -7.03
CA SER A 93 -37.29 3.77 -8.44
C SER A 93 -38.17 2.67 -9.04
N GLU A 94 -37.96 1.42 -8.66
CA GLU A 94 -38.79 0.29 -9.07
C GLU A 94 -40.22 0.44 -8.54
N GLN A 95 -40.37 0.83 -7.27
CA GLN A 95 -41.69 1.08 -6.69
C GLN A 95 -42.43 2.21 -7.41
N LEU A 96 -41.73 3.28 -7.80
CA LEU A 96 -42.31 4.36 -8.61
C LEU A 96 -42.75 3.86 -9.98
N LEU A 97 -41.91 3.10 -10.67
CA LEU A 97 -42.24 2.48 -11.95
C LEU A 97 -43.48 1.60 -11.84
N GLN A 98 -43.56 0.75 -10.81
CA GLN A 98 -44.72 -0.11 -10.57
C GLN A 98 -46.01 0.70 -10.34
N ARG A 99 -45.93 1.82 -9.61
CA ARG A 99 -47.07 2.73 -9.44
C ARG A 99 -47.51 3.34 -10.77
N ASP A 100 -46.57 3.77 -11.60
CA ASP A 100 -46.90 4.36 -12.89
C ASP A 100 -47.49 3.33 -13.86
N VAL A 101 -46.99 2.08 -13.85
CA VAL A 101 -47.60 0.97 -14.61
C VAL A 101 -49.06 0.76 -14.21
N ARG A 102 -49.37 0.69 -12.90
CA ARG A 102 -50.76 0.52 -12.42
C ARG A 102 -51.68 1.65 -12.87
N LYS A 103 -51.19 2.90 -12.90
CA LYS A 103 -51.99 4.04 -13.41
C LYS A 103 -52.42 3.83 -14.86
N TYR A 104 -51.57 3.24 -15.69
CA TYR A 104 -51.91 2.97 -17.09
C TYR A 104 -52.98 1.87 -17.24
N ASP A 105 -53.03 0.91 -16.31
CA ASP A 105 -54.05 -0.14 -16.30
C ASP A 105 -55.41 0.37 -15.78
N GLU A 106 -55.38 1.23 -14.75
CA GLU A 106 -56.58 1.67 -14.02
C GLU A 106 -57.26 2.92 -14.61
N ALA A 107 -56.53 3.83 -15.25
CA ALA A 107 -57.08 5.12 -15.65
C ALA A 107 -57.98 5.03 -16.91
N PRO A 108 -59.22 5.58 -16.87
CA PRO A 108 -60.20 5.45 -17.97
C PRO A 108 -59.74 6.02 -19.32
N GLU A 109 -58.82 6.97 -19.30
CA GLU A 109 -58.23 7.61 -20.49
C GLU A 109 -57.37 6.67 -21.33
N TRP A 110 -56.88 5.58 -20.73
CA TRP A 110 -56.11 4.52 -21.40
C TRP A 110 -56.97 3.30 -21.76
N GLN A 111 -58.24 3.28 -21.33
CA GLN A 111 -59.20 2.25 -21.68
C GLN A 111 -59.97 2.61 -22.96
N LEU A 112 -60.31 1.60 -23.76
CA LEU A 112 -61.16 1.79 -24.92
C LEU A 112 -62.62 1.95 -24.44
N PRO A 113 -63.30 3.07 -24.73
CA PRO A 113 -64.69 3.28 -24.30
C PRO A 113 -65.62 2.24 -24.92
N GLU A 114 -66.69 1.87 -24.21
CA GLU A 114 -67.70 0.96 -24.79
C GLU A 114 -68.46 1.61 -25.96
N PRO A 115 -68.84 0.84 -27.00
CA PRO A 115 -69.68 1.36 -28.07
C PRO A 115 -71.05 1.77 -27.53
N GLY A 116 -71.47 3.00 -27.77
CA GLY A 116 -72.83 3.43 -27.43
C GLY A 116 -73.87 2.57 -28.16
N ALA A 117 -75.02 2.31 -27.52
CA ALA A 117 -76.05 1.37 -27.98
C ALA A 117 -76.57 1.59 -29.42
N PHE A 118 -76.32 2.76 -30.01
CA PHE A 118 -76.74 3.13 -31.37
C PHE A 118 -75.57 3.36 -32.35
N ALA A 119 -74.32 3.14 -31.93
CA ALA A 119 -73.16 3.30 -32.79
C ALA A 119 -72.99 2.08 -33.71
N SER A 120 -72.95 2.30 -35.03
CA SER A 120 -72.53 1.24 -35.95
C SER A 120 -71.06 0.88 -35.70
N ALA A 121 -70.70 -0.38 -35.91
CA ALA A 121 -69.32 -0.86 -35.80
C ALA A 121 -68.35 -0.02 -36.66
N LYS A 122 -68.78 0.40 -37.86
CA LYS A 122 -68.01 1.27 -38.75
C LYS A 122 -67.79 2.65 -38.13
N SER A 123 -68.84 3.29 -37.62
CA SER A 123 -68.73 4.61 -36.99
C SER A 123 -67.89 4.60 -35.72
N PHE A 124 -67.96 3.54 -34.91
CA PHE A 124 -67.16 3.39 -33.70
C PHE A 124 -65.67 3.19 -34.05
N ARG A 125 -65.39 2.33 -35.03
CA ARG A 125 -64.03 2.14 -35.56
C ARG A 125 -63.43 3.46 -36.04
N ASP A 126 -64.15 4.18 -36.90
CA ASP A 126 -63.60 5.34 -37.60
C ASP A 126 -63.48 6.56 -36.69
N LYS A 127 -64.43 6.75 -35.75
CA LYS A 127 -64.47 7.94 -34.87
C LYS A 127 -63.81 7.77 -33.50
N VAL A 128 -63.66 6.53 -32.99
CA VAL A 128 -63.13 6.27 -31.64
C VAL A 128 -61.83 5.47 -31.70
N VAL A 129 -61.85 4.31 -32.36
CA VAL A 129 -60.69 3.39 -32.38
C VAL A 129 -59.53 3.96 -33.20
N MET A 130 -59.79 4.45 -34.42
CA MET A 130 -58.73 4.96 -35.31
C MET A 130 -57.99 6.19 -34.73
N PRO A 131 -58.66 7.22 -34.18
CA PRO A 131 -57.98 8.32 -33.51
C PRO A 131 -57.16 7.89 -32.29
N PHE A 132 -57.69 6.97 -31.47
CA PHE A 132 -56.97 6.41 -30.32
C PHE A 132 -55.69 5.69 -30.74
N VAL A 133 -55.78 4.80 -31.74
CA VAL A 133 -54.62 4.08 -32.32
C VAL A 133 -53.59 5.06 -32.91
N ASN A 134 -54.03 6.12 -33.57
CA ASN A 134 -53.11 7.13 -34.12
C ASN A 134 -52.40 7.93 -33.02
N LYS A 135 -53.09 8.27 -31.94
CA LYS A 135 -52.49 8.91 -30.75
C LYS A 135 -51.44 7.99 -30.10
N LEU A 136 -51.76 6.70 -29.94
CA LEU A 136 -50.83 5.70 -29.42
C LEU A 136 -49.60 5.53 -30.32
N LYS A 137 -49.80 5.44 -31.64
CA LYS A 137 -48.71 5.38 -32.62
C LYS A 137 -47.78 6.58 -32.52
N LEU A 138 -48.32 7.79 -32.32
CA LEU A 138 -47.51 9.01 -32.15
C LEU A 138 -46.71 8.97 -30.84
N LEU A 139 -47.32 8.56 -29.74
CA LEU A 139 -46.63 8.43 -28.44
C LEU A 139 -45.51 7.40 -28.51
N ILE A 140 -45.78 6.21 -29.07
CA ILE A 140 -44.76 5.17 -29.25
C ILE A 140 -43.60 5.68 -30.11
N LYS A 141 -43.88 6.39 -31.21
CA LYS A 141 -42.82 6.98 -32.05
C LYS A 141 -41.98 7.98 -31.27
N ASN A 142 -42.61 8.90 -30.54
CA ASN A 142 -41.91 9.91 -29.74
C ASN A 142 -41.07 9.28 -28.63
N LEU A 143 -41.63 8.31 -27.90
CA LEU A 143 -40.92 7.56 -26.86
C LEU A 143 -39.74 6.78 -27.45
N THR A 144 -39.93 6.10 -28.59
CA THR A 144 -38.86 5.36 -29.27
C THR A 144 -37.69 6.28 -29.62
N ILE A 145 -37.96 7.47 -30.16
CA ILE A 145 -36.93 8.46 -30.49
C ILE A 145 -36.20 8.91 -29.22
N GLN A 146 -36.93 9.22 -28.13
CA GLN A 146 -36.31 9.62 -26.87
C GLN A 146 -35.46 8.51 -26.25
N CYS A 147 -35.94 7.27 -26.23
CA CYS A 147 -35.18 6.12 -25.72
C CYS A 147 -33.88 5.90 -26.52
N VAL A 148 -33.92 6.05 -27.85
CA VAL A 148 -32.71 5.94 -28.68
C VAL A 148 -31.71 7.05 -28.36
N ARG A 149 -32.17 8.30 -28.22
CA ARG A 149 -31.30 9.44 -27.83
C ARG A 149 -30.66 9.23 -26.46
N LEU A 150 -31.48 8.91 -25.45
CA LEU A 150 -31.00 8.63 -24.09
C LEU A 150 -30.02 7.45 -24.07
N LYS A 151 -30.28 6.40 -24.85
CA LYS A 151 -29.36 5.27 -24.97
C LYS A 151 -28.00 5.69 -25.54
N GLU A 152 -27.99 6.55 -26.55
CA GLU A 152 -26.75 7.07 -27.14
C GLU A 152 -25.97 7.94 -26.14
N GLU A 153 -26.65 8.84 -25.42
CA GLU A 153 -26.05 9.65 -24.35
C GLU A 153 -25.44 8.76 -23.26
N VAL A 154 -26.16 7.73 -22.80
CA VAL A 154 -25.63 6.76 -21.82
C VAL A 154 -24.41 6.01 -22.36
N LEU A 155 -24.38 5.67 -23.65
CA LEU A 155 -23.21 5.04 -24.28
C LEU A 155 -22.00 5.99 -24.32
N GLN A 156 -22.21 7.27 -24.64
CA GLN A 156 -21.16 8.29 -24.64
C GLN A 156 -20.59 8.49 -23.24
N LEU A 157 -21.45 8.70 -22.24
CA LEU A 157 -21.05 8.84 -20.83
C LEU A 157 -20.29 7.61 -20.32
N ARG A 158 -20.67 6.40 -20.75
CA ARG A 158 -19.92 5.17 -20.41
C ARG A 158 -18.52 5.16 -21.03
N LYS A 159 -18.36 5.63 -22.27
CA LYS A 159 -17.03 5.75 -22.92
C LYS A 159 -16.16 6.77 -22.22
N GLU A 160 -16.71 7.92 -21.87
CA GLU A 160 -15.99 8.97 -21.12
C GLU A 160 -15.59 8.51 -19.73
N LYS A 161 -16.51 7.88 -18.99
CA LYS A 161 -16.21 7.26 -17.69
C LYS A 161 -15.06 6.26 -17.79
N LYS A 162 -15.04 5.43 -18.83
CA LYS A 162 -13.95 4.48 -19.06
C LYS A 162 -12.62 5.20 -19.31
N ARG A 163 -12.60 6.18 -20.21
CA ARG A 163 -11.40 6.98 -20.50
C ARG A 163 -10.85 7.66 -19.23
N LEU A 164 -11.72 8.28 -18.44
CA LEU A 164 -11.32 8.91 -17.18
C LEU A 164 -10.77 7.89 -16.17
N SER A 165 -11.35 6.68 -16.13
CA SER A 165 -10.82 5.57 -15.31
C SER A 165 -9.41 5.17 -15.75
N ASP A 166 -9.19 5.02 -17.06
CA ASP A 166 -7.88 4.67 -17.63
C ASP A 166 -6.84 5.78 -17.33
N ASP A 167 -7.23 7.06 -17.45
CA ASP A 167 -6.39 8.20 -17.11
C ASP A 167 -5.99 8.19 -15.61
N VAL A 168 -6.94 7.88 -14.71
CA VAL A 168 -6.68 7.76 -13.27
C VAL A 168 -5.68 6.64 -12.97
N GLU A 169 -5.82 5.48 -13.62
CA GLU A 169 -4.86 4.38 -13.47
C GLU A 169 -3.46 4.75 -13.97
N PHE A 170 -3.38 5.43 -15.12
CA PHE A 170 -2.13 5.93 -15.67
C PHE A 170 -1.43 6.91 -14.71
N PHE A 171 -2.16 7.91 -14.19
CA PHE A 171 -1.59 8.87 -13.24
C PHE A 171 -1.19 8.22 -11.92
N LYS A 172 -1.97 7.24 -11.43
CA LYS A 172 -1.60 6.46 -10.24
C LYS A 172 -0.27 5.71 -10.44
N GLY A 173 -0.06 5.13 -11.63
CA GLY A 173 1.21 4.51 -12.00
C GLY A 173 2.37 5.51 -12.00
N LYS A 174 2.21 6.66 -12.65
CA LYS A 174 3.23 7.72 -12.67
C LYS A 174 3.59 8.22 -11.27
N ILE A 175 2.59 8.36 -10.38
CA ILE A 175 2.80 8.76 -8.99
C ILE A 175 3.62 7.71 -8.24
N LYS A 176 3.37 6.41 -8.49
CA LYS A 176 4.15 5.32 -7.91
C LYS A 176 5.60 5.38 -8.38
N ASP A 177 5.84 5.50 -9.69
CA ASP A 177 7.20 5.62 -10.24
C ASP A 177 7.97 6.81 -9.67
N MET A 178 7.29 7.95 -9.47
CA MET A 178 7.90 9.12 -8.84
C MET A 178 8.24 8.85 -7.37
N ARG A 179 7.35 8.19 -6.63
CA ARG A 179 7.59 7.81 -5.23
C ARG A 179 8.81 6.90 -5.10
N ASP A 180 8.90 5.85 -5.92
CA ASP A 180 10.00 4.89 -5.89
C ASP A 180 11.34 5.58 -6.20
N ARG A 181 11.35 6.54 -7.15
CA ARG A 181 12.53 7.37 -7.43
C ARG A 181 12.89 8.28 -6.27
N THR A 182 11.91 8.88 -5.60
CA THR A 182 12.14 9.72 -4.43
C THR A 182 12.73 8.91 -3.28
N GLU A 183 12.25 7.69 -3.05
CA GLU A 183 12.79 6.77 -2.03
C GLU A 183 14.26 6.40 -2.34
N LEU A 184 14.57 6.03 -3.58
CA LEU A 184 15.94 5.76 -4.01
C LEU A 184 16.87 6.98 -3.86
N LEU A 185 16.38 8.19 -4.16
CA LEU A 185 17.14 9.41 -3.96
C LEU A 185 17.35 9.72 -2.48
N GLN A 186 16.37 9.42 -1.63
CA GLN A 186 16.48 9.59 -0.19
C GLN A 186 17.53 8.63 0.39
N GLU A 187 17.51 7.36 0.00
CA GLU A 187 18.53 6.37 0.42
C GLU A 187 19.95 6.84 0.06
N LYS A 188 20.15 7.31 -1.19
CA LYS A 188 21.44 7.87 -1.62
C LYS A 188 21.85 9.12 -0.84
N ALA A 189 20.89 9.97 -0.46
CA ALA A 189 21.15 11.14 0.36
C ALA A 189 21.58 10.74 1.78
N ASP A 190 20.89 9.78 2.38
CA ASP A 190 21.22 9.24 3.70
C ASP A 190 22.60 8.57 3.71
N ASP A 191 22.94 7.81 2.66
CA ASP A 191 24.27 7.21 2.49
C ASP A 191 25.38 8.28 2.39
N LEU A 192 25.12 9.36 1.66
CA LEU A 192 26.06 10.48 1.60
C LEU A 192 26.24 11.13 2.97
N GLU A 193 25.18 11.29 3.75
CA GLU A 193 25.29 11.78 5.12
C GLU A 193 26.13 10.85 6.00
N ARG A 194 25.97 9.53 5.88
CA ARG A 194 26.81 8.55 6.60
C ARG A 194 28.28 8.72 6.24
N VAL A 195 28.60 8.85 4.96
CA VAL A 195 29.97 9.08 4.48
C VAL A 195 30.53 10.39 5.02
N LYS A 196 29.75 11.48 4.99
CA LYS A 196 30.16 12.79 5.55
C LYS A 196 30.45 12.72 7.04
N ARG A 197 29.68 11.96 7.82
CA ARG A 197 29.93 11.75 9.26
C ARG A 197 31.23 10.98 9.51
N TYR A 198 31.55 10.00 8.68
CA TYR A 198 32.75 9.18 8.84
C TYR A 198 34.04 9.88 8.35
N ALA A 199 34.02 10.44 7.14
CA ALA A 199 35.20 11.02 6.48
C ALA A 199 35.38 12.53 6.71
N GLY A 200 34.41 13.19 7.35
CA GLY A 200 34.40 14.65 7.54
C GLY A 200 33.72 15.39 6.39
N ALA A 201 32.75 16.24 6.72
CA ALA A 201 31.89 16.91 5.74
C ALA A 201 32.69 17.81 4.76
N GLU A 202 33.66 18.58 5.25
CA GLU A 202 34.44 19.50 4.41
C GLU A 202 35.35 18.77 3.41
N GLN A 203 35.91 17.61 3.79
CA GLN A 203 36.76 16.82 2.90
C GLN A 203 35.93 16.23 1.75
N ILE A 204 34.77 15.68 2.08
CA ILE A 204 33.83 15.15 1.08
C ILE A 204 33.31 16.26 0.16
N ASP A 205 32.94 17.43 0.68
CA ASP A 205 32.46 18.55 -0.15
C ASP A 205 33.56 19.09 -1.08
N THR A 206 34.81 19.10 -0.62
CA THR A 206 35.96 19.46 -1.46
C THR A 206 36.18 18.46 -2.60
N ILE A 207 36.07 17.16 -2.31
CA ILE A 207 36.17 16.10 -3.32
C ILE A 207 35.04 16.23 -4.34
N ILE A 208 33.79 16.38 -3.88
CA ILE A 208 32.61 16.55 -4.75
C ILE A 208 32.79 17.76 -5.67
N ARG A 209 33.29 18.90 -5.15
CA ARG A 209 33.52 20.10 -5.97
C ARG A 209 34.54 19.85 -7.08
N LYS A 210 35.67 19.21 -6.76
CA LYS A 210 36.71 18.87 -7.76
C LYS A 210 36.18 17.91 -8.82
N VAL A 211 35.45 16.86 -8.40
CA VAL A 211 34.83 15.90 -9.33
C VAL A 211 33.81 16.58 -10.24
N ARG A 212 32.96 17.47 -9.70
CA ARG A 212 31.99 18.24 -10.50
C ARG A 212 32.66 19.17 -11.53
N GLU A 213 33.79 19.79 -11.18
CA GLU A 213 34.56 20.60 -12.12
C GLU A 213 35.11 19.74 -13.27
N GLN A 214 35.63 18.55 -12.96
CA GLN A 214 36.10 17.59 -13.95
C GLN A 214 34.97 17.02 -14.84
N GLU A 215 33.82 16.68 -14.27
CA GLU A 215 32.66 16.22 -15.04
C GLU A 215 32.17 17.27 -16.04
N ARG A 216 32.23 18.56 -15.68
CA ARG A 216 31.84 19.65 -16.59
C ARG A 216 32.81 19.80 -17.76
N THR A 217 34.11 19.71 -17.52
CA THR A 217 35.10 19.79 -18.60
C THR A 217 34.99 18.58 -19.52
N GLU A 218 34.78 17.38 -18.97
CA GLU A 218 34.52 16.18 -19.76
C GLU A 218 33.21 16.26 -20.56
N GLN A 219 32.13 16.81 -20.00
CA GLN A 219 30.88 17.00 -20.74
C GLN A 219 31.04 18.02 -21.88
N GLN A 220 31.84 19.06 -21.70
CA GLN A 220 32.15 20.03 -22.74
C GLN A 220 32.99 19.39 -23.86
N ILE A 221 34.01 18.60 -23.52
CA ILE A 221 34.80 17.83 -24.49
C ILE A 221 33.90 16.86 -25.26
N ARG A 222 33.05 16.08 -24.57
CA ARG A 222 32.10 15.15 -25.22
C ARG A 222 31.05 15.84 -26.10
N ARG A 223 30.69 17.09 -25.82
CA ARG A 223 29.81 17.91 -26.68
C ARG A 223 30.57 18.42 -27.91
N TYR A 224 31.82 18.84 -27.73
CA TYR A 224 32.71 19.26 -28.80
C TYR A 224 33.01 18.11 -29.77
N ASP A 225 33.36 16.93 -29.26
CA ASP A 225 33.60 15.74 -30.08
C ASP A 225 32.34 15.28 -30.84
N ARG A 226 31.14 15.44 -30.25
CA ARG A 226 29.88 15.17 -30.94
C ARG A 226 29.57 16.18 -32.06
N SER A 227 29.97 17.44 -31.92
CA SER A 227 29.75 18.45 -32.97
C SER A 227 30.79 18.41 -34.09
N TYR A 228 32.02 17.95 -33.80
CA TYR A 228 33.13 17.92 -34.77
C TYR A 228 33.47 16.52 -35.32
N GLY A 229 32.92 15.44 -34.74
CA GLY A 229 33.12 14.06 -35.19
C GLY A 229 32.13 13.56 -36.26
N THR A 230 31.24 14.42 -36.78
CA THR A 230 30.29 14.08 -37.86
C THR A 230 30.65 14.82 -39.15
N ARG A 231 31.90 14.70 -39.60
CA ARG A 231 32.36 15.15 -40.93
C ARG A 231 33.09 14.03 -41.64
#